data_AF-A0A178Z3K0-F1
#
_entry.id   AF-A0A178Z3K0-F1
#
_cell.length_a   1.000
_cell.length_b   1.000
_cell.length_c   1.000
_cell.angle_alpha   90.00
_cell.angle_beta   90.00
_cell.angle_gamma   90.00
#
_symmetry.space_group_name_H-M   'P 1'
#
loop_
_entity.id
_entity.type
_entity.pdbx_description
1 polymer ?
#
loop_
_entity_poly.entity_id
_entity_poly.type
_entity_poly.pdbx_seq_one_letter_code
_entity_poly.pdbx_strand_id
1 'polypeptide(L)'
;MKSHILAVKQESRPMIEGANSLLKRKRETKTKEQLFKVFTAHFLVSDEELDVLTNPAVENDERLFVALARVKKVHADCSVLLVYMNLQSRVDITVRTGRDPMLTFKFFNLLDFHRGILAQLQSCRAQTLQASTLMFSETALKEEISAAVASTDAEAVQELTPPAFLATVLSQFSKVCRVRGPRTADVELERLYTVMLSGMASACGETAARITDTRQRTIYQINYMTALRSALVKMIA
;
A
#
# COMPACT_ATOMS: atom_id res chain seq x y z
N MET A 1 37.90 42.07 5.94
CA MET A 1 37.68 41.29 4.69
C MET A 1 36.96 39.96 4.93
N LYS A 2 37.43 39.07 5.82
CA LYS A 2 36.74 37.79 6.13
C LYS A 2 35.32 37.95 6.71
N SER A 3 35.08 38.97 7.53
CA SER A 3 33.76 39.29 8.10
C SER A 3 32.73 39.68 7.03
N HIS A 4 33.13 40.51 6.05
CA HIS A 4 32.28 40.87 4.92
C HIS A 4 31.96 39.67 4.01
N ILE A 5 32.90 38.74 3.81
CA ILE A 5 32.65 37.52 3.04
C ILE A 5 31.63 36.61 3.76
N LEU A 6 31.69 36.53 5.08
CA LEU A 6 30.72 35.76 5.87
C LEU A 6 29.33 36.41 5.87
N ALA A 7 29.25 37.74 5.98
CA ALA A 7 28.00 38.49 5.91
C ALA A 7 27.31 38.31 4.55
N VAL A 8 28.05 38.47 3.44
CA VAL A 8 27.54 38.25 2.07
C VAL A 8 27.07 36.80 1.87
N LYS A 9 27.78 35.83 2.46
CA LYS A 9 27.39 34.41 2.39
C LYS A 9 26.14 34.11 3.21
N GLN A 10 25.93 34.83 4.31
CA GLN A 10 24.78 34.70 5.19
C GLN A 10 23.53 35.39 4.60
N GLU A 11 23.71 36.49 3.87
CA GLU A 11 22.64 37.16 3.10
C GLU A 11 22.30 36.43 1.80
N SER A 12 23.28 35.79 1.15
CA SER A 12 23.04 35.03 -0.10
C SER A 12 22.33 33.70 0.12
N ARG A 13 22.43 33.09 1.31
CA ARG A 13 21.76 31.83 1.68
C ARG A 13 20.23 31.85 1.48
N PRO A 14 19.46 32.80 2.06
CA PRO A 14 18.01 32.83 1.86
C PRO A 14 17.62 33.09 0.40
N MET A 15 18.46 33.81 -0.37
CA MET A 15 18.25 34.02 -1.79
C MET A 15 18.49 32.73 -2.60
N ILE A 16 19.50 31.93 -2.27
CA ILE A 16 19.78 30.62 -2.89
C ILE A 16 18.68 29.60 -2.52
N GLU A 17 18.23 29.58 -1.27
CA GLU A 17 17.10 28.74 -0.83
C GLU A 17 15.81 29.13 -1.56
N GLY A 18 15.54 30.43 -1.68
CA GLY A 18 14.46 30.98 -2.48
C GLY A 18 14.55 30.54 -3.95
N ALA A 19 15.72 30.70 -4.58
CA ALA A 19 15.94 30.27 -5.97
C ALA A 19 15.74 28.75 -6.16
N ASN A 20 16.23 27.92 -5.23
CA ASN A 20 16.02 26.47 -5.26
C ASN A 20 14.54 26.10 -5.13
N SER A 21 13.80 26.78 -4.25
CA SER A 21 12.36 26.58 -4.10
C SER A 21 11.60 26.94 -5.38
N LEU A 22 11.99 28.03 -6.05
CA LEU A 22 11.39 28.47 -7.32
C LEU A 22 11.74 27.51 -8.47
N LEU A 23 12.97 27.01 -8.52
CA LEU A 23 13.38 25.99 -9.49
C LEU A 23 12.59 24.68 -9.28
N LYS A 24 12.36 24.27 -8.03
CA LYS A 24 11.50 23.12 -7.71
C LYS A 24 10.07 23.35 -8.19
N ARG A 25 9.47 24.51 -7.87
CA ARG A 25 8.12 24.90 -8.35
C ARG A 25 8.03 24.93 -9.87
N LYS A 26 9.03 25.46 -10.57
CA LYS A 26 9.07 25.49 -12.04
C LYS A 26 9.06 24.09 -12.64
N ARG A 27 9.81 23.15 -12.05
CA ARG A 27 9.79 21.74 -12.48
C ARG A 27 8.40 21.13 -12.25
N GLU A 28 7.82 21.31 -11.07
CA GLU A 28 6.48 20.82 -10.74
C GLU A 28 5.42 21.36 -11.70
N THR A 29 5.45 22.66 -12.02
CA THR A 29 4.52 23.27 -12.98
C THR A 29 4.71 22.69 -14.38
N LYS A 30 5.94 22.51 -14.85
CA LYS A 30 6.20 21.90 -16.17
C LYS A 30 5.65 20.47 -16.25
N THR A 31 5.83 19.68 -15.20
CA THR A 31 5.26 18.33 -15.14
C THR A 31 3.74 18.37 -15.17
N LYS A 32 3.11 19.29 -14.44
CA LYS A 32 1.65 19.48 -14.45
C LYS A 32 1.13 19.90 -15.82
N GLU A 33 1.83 20.81 -16.50
CA GLU A 33 1.47 21.29 -17.84
C GLU A 33 1.57 20.17 -18.88
N GLN A 34 2.64 19.37 -18.84
CA GLN A 34 2.79 18.20 -19.69
C GLN A 34 1.68 17.17 -19.42
N LEU A 35 1.39 16.89 -18.15
CA LEU A 35 0.33 15.96 -17.77
C LEU A 35 -1.05 16.45 -18.23
N PHE A 36 -1.34 17.75 -18.05
CA PHE A 36 -2.57 18.37 -18.52
C PHE A 36 -2.70 18.25 -20.04
N LYS A 37 -1.64 18.55 -20.79
CA LYS A 37 -1.64 18.42 -22.25
C LYS A 37 -1.92 16.98 -22.69
N VAL A 38 -1.27 16.00 -22.08
CA VAL A 38 -1.49 14.57 -22.40
C VAL A 38 -2.92 14.16 -22.03
N PHE A 39 -3.40 14.58 -20.86
CA PHE A 39 -4.75 14.27 -20.39
C PHE A 39 -5.82 14.84 -21.33
N THR A 40 -5.71 16.13 -21.67
CA THR A 40 -6.64 16.80 -22.59
C THR A 40 -6.64 16.12 -23.96
N ALA A 41 -5.47 15.74 -24.49
CA ALA A 41 -5.41 15.03 -25.76
C ALA A 41 -6.04 13.63 -25.73
N HIS A 42 -5.99 12.94 -24.59
CA HIS A 42 -6.41 11.55 -24.46
C HIS A 42 -7.87 11.38 -24.03
N PHE A 43 -8.37 12.28 -23.17
CA PHE A 43 -9.69 12.14 -22.53
C PHE A 43 -10.69 13.23 -22.94
N LEU A 44 -10.28 14.22 -23.73
CA LEU A 44 -11.18 15.25 -24.25
C LEU A 44 -11.26 15.18 -25.77
N VAL A 45 -12.46 15.43 -26.29
CA VAL A 45 -12.74 15.65 -27.70
C VAL A 45 -12.30 17.08 -28.01
N SER A 46 -11.49 17.29 -29.05
CA SER A 46 -11.03 18.64 -29.40
C SER A 46 -12.15 19.45 -30.06
N ASP A 47 -12.06 20.78 -29.98
CA ASP A 47 -13.04 21.69 -30.59
C ASP A 47 -13.23 21.41 -32.09
N GLU A 48 -12.14 21.14 -32.81
CA GLU A 48 -12.15 20.73 -34.22
C GLU A 48 -12.98 19.45 -34.48
N GLU A 49 -12.95 18.49 -33.56
CA GLU A 49 -13.72 17.24 -33.69
C GLU A 49 -15.18 17.47 -33.34
N LEU A 50 -15.43 18.32 -32.34
CA LEU A 50 -16.77 18.71 -31.95
C LEU A 50 -17.49 19.46 -33.08
N ASP A 51 -16.78 20.35 -33.78
CA ASP A 51 -17.28 21.06 -34.95
C ASP A 51 -17.65 20.09 -36.08
N VAL A 52 -16.79 19.10 -36.35
CA VAL A 52 -17.08 18.05 -37.36
C VAL A 52 -18.29 17.19 -36.97
N LEU A 53 -18.47 16.88 -35.68
CA LEU A 53 -19.57 16.06 -35.18
C LEU A 53 -20.91 16.78 -35.10
N THR A 54 -20.89 18.10 -34.92
CA THR A 54 -22.11 18.91 -34.73
C THR A 54 -22.57 19.63 -35.98
N ASN A 55 -21.75 19.69 -37.02
CA ASN A 55 -22.10 20.34 -38.27
C ASN A 55 -22.95 19.43 -39.18
N PRO A 56 -24.25 19.73 -39.38
CA PRO A 56 -25.14 18.91 -40.18
C PRO A 56 -24.84 18.97 -41.69
N ALA A 57 -23.98 19.88 -42.15
CA ALA A 57 -23.59 20.01 -43.55
C ALA A 57 -22.46 19.04 -43.96
N VAL A 58 -21.89 18.28 -43.02
CA VAL A 58 -20.81 17.32 -43.26
C VAL A 58 -21.41 15.95 -43.60
N GLU A 59 -22.00 15.82 -44.78
CA GLU A 59 -22.44 14.51 -45.29
C GLU A 59 -21.24 13.71 -45.81
N ASN A 60 -21.06 12.47 -45.34
CA ASN A 60 -20.10 11.48 -45.86
C ASN A 60 -18.60 11.86 -45.82
N ASP A 61 -18.17 12.71 -44.89
CA ASP A 61 -16.72 12.98 -44.70
C ASP A 61 -16.06 11.90 -43.81
N GLU A 62 -14.92 11.37 -44.26
CA GLU A 62 -14.07 10.46 -43.49
C GLU A 62 -13.69 11.03 -42.11
N ARG A 63 -13.57 12.37 -42.02
CA ARG A 63 -13.33 13.10 -40.77
C ARG A 63 -14.42 12.87 -39.72
N LEU A 64 -15.68 12.72 -40.14
CA LEU A 64 -16.79 12.42 -39.23
C LEU A 64 -16.58 11.04 -38.59
N PHE A 65 -16.22 10.04 -39.40
CA PHE A 65 -15.98 8.69 -38.89
C PHE A 65 -14.74 8.61 -38.01
N VAL A 66 -13.69 9.36 -38.32
CA VAL A 66 -12.50 9.49 -37.46
C VAL A 66 -12.86 10.14 -36.12
N ALA A 67 -13.63 11.23 -36.13
CA ALA A 67 -14.08 11.90 -34.91
C ALA A 67 -15.00 10.98 -34.07
N LEU A 68 -15.95 10.27 -34.69
CA LEU A 68 -16.80 9.29 -34.02
C LEU A 68 -15.99 8.14 -33.40
N ALA A 69 -14.99 7.62 -34.11
CA ALA A 69 -14.09 6.59 -33.58
C ALA A 69 -13.28 7.11 -32.39
N ARG A 70 -12.80 8.36 -32.45
CA ARG A 70 -12.11 9.03 -31.33
C ARG A 70 -13.05 9.21 -30.13
N VAL A 71 -14.27 9.70 -30.31
CA VAL A 71 -15.28 9.81 -29.23
C VAL A 71 -15.56 8.46 -28.59
N LYS A 72 -15.76 7.40 -29.39
CA LYS A 72 -15.99 6.05 -28.88
C LYS A 72 -14.82 5.56 -28.03
N LYS A 73 -13.58 5.85 -28.45
CA LYS A 73 -12.36 5.53 -27.70
C LYS A 73 -12.27 6.33 -26.40
N VAL A 74 -12.47 7.65 -26.45
CA VAL A 74 -12.50 8.52 -25.26
C VAL A 74 -13.52 8.02 -24.24
N HIS A 75 -14.72 7.65 -24.70
CA HIS A 75 -15.76 7.08 -23.84
C HIS A 75 -15.31 5.76 -23.19
N ALA A 76 -14.72 4.85 -23.96
CA ALA A 76 -14.18 3.59 -23.44
C ALA A 76 -13.09 3.85 -22.39
N ASP A 77 -12.13 4.72 -22.68
CA ASP A 77 -11.02 5.05 -21.76
C ASP A 77 -11.54 5.73 -20.48
N CYS A 78 -12.53 6.62 -20.57
CA CYS A 78 -13.22 7.22 -19.42
C CYS A 78 -13.98 6.18 -18.57
N SER A 79 -14.67 5.24 -19.20
CA SER A 79 -15.41 4.18 -18.50
C SER A 79 -14.48 3.28 -17.67
N VAL A 80 -13.31 2.96 -18.23
CA VAL A 80 -12.25 2.23 -17.54
C VAL A 80 -11.72 3.01 -16.33
N LEU A 81 -11.46 4.31 -16.51
CA LEU A 81 -10.99 5.17 -15.44
C LEU A 81 -12.01 5.27 -14.30
N LEU A 82 -13.30 5.36 -14.62
CA LEU A 82 -14.39 5.36 -13.63
C LEU A 82 -14.48 4.04 -12.85
N VAL A 83 -14.33 2.89 -13.51
CA VAL A 83 -14.31 1.57 -12.84
C VAL A 83 -13.12 1.50 -11.86
N TYR A 84 -11.95 1.96 -12.28
CA TYR A 84 -10.77 1.99 -11.40
C TYR A 84 -10.98 2.92 -10.20
N MET A 85 -11.49 4.14 -10.40
CA MET A 85 -11.73 5.07 -9.29
C MET A 85 -12.76 4.53 -8.30
N ASN A 86 -13.80 3.85 -8.78
CA ASN A 86 -14.76 3.15 -7.92
C ASN A 86 -14.09 2.02 -7.14
N LEU A 87 -13.27 1.19 -7.80
CA LEU A 87 -12.53 0.11 -7.14
C LEU A 87 -11.59 0.66 -6.06
N GLN A 88 -10.84 1.72 -6.37
CA GLN A 88 -9.96 2.39 -5.42
C GLN A 88 -10.75 2.97 -4.25
N SER A 89 -11.86 3.67 -4.50
CA SER A 89 -12.71 4.21 -3.44
C SER A 89 -13.27 3.12 -2.54
N ARG A 90 -13.72 1.99 -3.11
CA ARG A 90 -14.22 0.85 -2.34
C ARG A 90 -13.12 0.18 -1.53
N VAL A 91 -11.91 0.06 -2.08
CA VAL A 91 -10.75 -0.40 -1.32
C VAL A 91 -10.47 0.57 -0.19
N ASP A 92 -10.39 1.87 -0.44
CA ASP A 92 -10.17 2.89 0.60
C ASP A 92 -11.23 2.86 1.70
N ILE A 93 -12.50 2.65 1.35
CA ILE A 93 -13.58 2.48 2.32
C ILE A 93 -13.40 1.18 3.10
N THR A 94 -13.16 0.06 2.42
CA THR A 94 -12.99 -1.26 3.06
C THR A 94 -11.77 -1.25 3.99
N VAL A 95 -10.71 -0.58 3.57
CA VAL A 95 -9.49 -0.34 4.32
C VAL A 95 -9.80 0.52 5.55
N ARG A 96 -10.42 1.69 5.38
CA ARG A 96 -10.67 2.62 6.50
C ARG A 96 -11.73 2.13 7.48
N THR A 97 -12.70 1.34 7.03
CA THR A 97 -13.81 0.86 7.87
C THR A 97 -13.60 -0.57 8.37
N GLY A 98 -13.05 -1.44 7.52
CA GLY A 98 -12.72 -2.82 7.83
C GLY A 98 -11.33 -2.90 8.46
N ARG A 99 -11.27 -2.78 9.79
CA ARG A 99 -10.06 -3.10 10.57
C ARG A 99 -9.70 -4.60 10.57
N ASP A 100 -10.32 -5.40 9.71
CA ASP A 100 -10.04 -6.82 9.59
C ASP A 100 -8.89 -7.02 8.58
N PRO A 101 -7.69 -7.40 9.04
CA PRO A 101 -6.54 -7.60 8.16
C PRO A 101 -6.76 -8.77 7.19
N MET A 102 -7.59 -9.75 7.58
CA MET A 102 -7.88 -10.92 6.76
C MET A 102 -8.75 -10.57 5.56
N LEU A 103 -9.79 -9.75 5.77
CA LEU A 103 -10.62 -9.27 4.67
C LEU A 103 -9.78 -8.45 3.69
N THR A 104 -8.95 -7.54 4.19
CA THR A 104 -8.04 -6.75 3.36
C THR A 104 -7.09 -7.63 2.55
N PHE A 105 -6.48 -8.64 3.18
CA PHE A 105 -5.58 -9.56 2.48
C PHE A 105 -6.30 -10.40 1.41
N LYS A 106 -7.54 -10.84 1.66
CA LYS A 106 -8.39 -11.48 0.63
C LYS A 106 -8.67 -10.56 -0.55
N PHE A 107 -8.94 -9.29 -0.28
CA PHE A 107 -9.12 -8.28 -1.32
C PHE A 107 -7.85 -8.10 -2.14
N PHE A 108 -6.69 -8.00 -1.49
CA PHE A 108 -5.41 -7.98 -2.17
C PHE A 108 -5.25 -9.21 -3.09
N ASN A 109 -5.52 -10.43 -2.60
CA ASN A 109 -5.42 -11.65 -3.42
C ASN A 109 -6.38 -11.64 -4.63
N LEU A 110 -7.57 -11.05 -4.48
CA LEU A 110 -8.50 -10.87 -5.59
C LEU A 110 -7.96 -9.88 -6.64
N LEU A 111 -7.39 -8.76 -6.19
CA LEU A 111 -6.75 -7.78 -7.08
C LEU A 111 -5.55 -8.38 -7.80
N ASP A 112 -4.72 -9.16 -7.09
CA ASP A 112 -3.56 -9.84 -7.67
C ASP A 112 -3.99 -10.91 -8.68
N PHE A 113 -5.02 -11.70 -8.37
CA PHE A 113 -5.60 -12.66 -9.31
C PHE A 113 -6.05 -12.01 -10.62
N HIS A 114 -6.71 -10.84 -10.52
CA HIS A 114 -7.20 -10.08 -11.67
C HIS A 114 -6.17 -9.11 -12.27
N ARG A 115 -4.90 -9.17 -11.86
CA ARG A 115 -3.84 -8.26 -12.33
C ARG A 115 -3.75 -8.16 -13.85
N GLY A 116 -3.94 -9.26 -14.59
CA GLY A 116 -3.91 -9.25 -16.05
C GLY A 116 -5.00 -8.39 -16.68
N ILE A 117 -6.23 -8.48 -16.16
CA ILE A 117 -7.37 -7.67 -16.62
C ILE A 117 -7.16 -6.22 -16.17
N LEU A 118 -6.72 -6.00 -14.93
CA LEU A 118 -6.44 -4.66 -14.41
C LEU A 118 -5.28 -3.97 -15.15
N ALA A 119 -4.30 -4.74 -15.64
CA ALA A 119 -3.19 -4.20 -16.44
C ALA A 119 -3.66 -3.70 -17.81
N GLN A 120 -4.68 -4.32 -18.40
CA GLN A 120 -5.33 -3.82 -19.62
C GLN A 120 -6.10 -2.53 -19.39
N LEU A 121 -6.55 -2.29 -18.15
CA LEU A 121 -7.31 -1.12 -17.76
C LEU A 121 -6.43 0.09 -17.40
N GLN A 122 -5.26 -0.13 -16.77
CA GLN A 122 -4.13 0.81 -16.61
C GLN A 122 -3.08 0.18 -15.67
N SER A 123 -1.91 -0.22 -16.20
CA SER A 123 -0.89 -0.99 -15.47
C SER A 123 -0.36 -0.34 -14.19
N CYS A 124 0.00 0.94 -14.23
CA CYS A 124 0.58 1.66 -13.09
C CYS A 124 -0.41 1.83 -11.92
N ARG A 125 -1.67 2.13 -12.23
CA ARG A 125 -2.71 2.38 -11.23
C ARG A 125 -3.16 1.10 -10.53
N ALA A 126 -3.33 0.01 -11.28
CA ALA A 126 -3.62 -1.30 -10.71
C ALA A 126 -2.54 -1.76 -9.70
N GLN A 127 -1.26 -1.54 -10.04
CA GLN A 127 -0.14 -1.85 -9.16
C GLN A 127 -0.14 -1.00 -7.88
N THR A 128 -0.41 0.30 -8.00
CA THR A 128 -0.53 1.18 -6.84
C THR A 128 -1.65 0.71 -5.91
N LEU A 129 -2.82 0.35 -6.45
CA LEU A 129 -3.94 -0.13 -5.65
C LEU A 129 -3.63 -1.45 -4.92
N GLN A 130 -3.00 -2.40 -5.62
CA GLN A 130 -2.52 -3.66 -5.02
C GLN A 130 -1.53 -3.39 -3.88
N ALA A 131 -0.51 -2.58 -4.14
CA ALA A 131 0.52 -2.23 -3.16
C ALA A 131 -0.08 -1.52 -1.94
N SER A 132 -1.00 -0.57 -2.14
CA SER A 132 -1.69 0.12 -1.04
C SER A 132 -2.56 -0.83 -0.22
N THR A 133 -3.25 -1.78 -0.85
CA THR A 133 -4.07 -2.78 -0.15
C THR A 133 -3.22 -3.72 0.70
N LEU A 134 -2.09 -4.18 0.15
CA LEU A 134 -1.14 -5.02 0.89
C LEU A 134 -0.54 -4.27 2.07
N MET A 135 -0.03 -3.05 1.84
CA MET A 135 0.50 -2.18 2.91
C MET A 135 -0.53 -1.95 4.02
N PHE A 136 -1.82 -1.79 3.67
CA PHE A 136 -2.84 -1.65 4.69
C PHE A 136 -3.02 -2.92 5.52
N SER A 137 -3.04 -4.10 4.88
CA SER A 137 -3.11 -5.37 5.60
C SER A 137 -1.92 -5.56 6.56
N GLU A 138 -0.71 -5.16 6.14
CA GLU A 138 0.48 -5.16 7.00
C GLU A 138 0.28 -4.25 8.22
N THR A 139 -0.23 -3.03 8.03
CA THR A 139 -0.48 -2.10 9.15
C THR A 139 -1.56 -2.61 10.10
N ALA A 140 -2.65 -3.18 9.58
CA ALA A 140 -3.73 -3.70 10.40
C ALA A 140 -3.27 -4.94 11.22
N LEU A 141 -2.49 -5.85 10.61
CA LEU A 141 -1.88 -6.98 11.33
C LEU A 141 -0.97 -6.49 12.47
N LYS A 142 -0.15 -5.45 12.20
CA LYS A 142 0.72 -4.88 13.22
C LYS A 142 -0.05 -4.28 14.39
N GLU A 143 -1.15 -3.57 14.11
CA GLU A 143 -2.03 -3.01 15.14
C GLU A 143 -2.71 -4.10 15.97
N GLU A 144 -3.20 -5.17 15.35
CA GLU A 144 -3.80 -6.30 16.07
C GLU A 144 -2.78 -7.00 16.98
N ILE A 145 -1.54 -7.20 16.52
CA ILE A 145 -0.46 -7.75 17.35
C ILE A 145 -0.21 -6.83 18.54
N SER A 146 -0.10 -5.53 18.30
CA SER A 146 0.11 -4.54 19.36
C SER A 146 -1.04 -4.55 20.38
N ALA A 147 -2.29 -4.67 19.92
CA ALA A 147 -3.46 -4.74 20.78
C ALA A 147 -3.49 -6.04 21.60
N ALA A 148 -3.18 -7.18 20.97
CA ALA A 148 -3.11 -8.47 21.65
C ALA A 148 -2.03 -8.46 22.74
N VAL A 149 -0.85 -7.88 22.45
CA VAL A 149 0.23 -7.70 23.43
C VAL A 149 -0.22 -6.79 24.57
N ALA A 150 -0.87 -5.66 24.28
CA ALA A 150 -1.36 -4.74 25.31
C ALA A 150 -2.44 -5.36 26.22
N SER A 151 -3.24 -6.29 25.71
CA SER A 151 -4.25 -7.02 26.48
C SER A 151 -3.70 -8.18 27.32
N THR A 152 -2.38 -8.42 27.28
CA THR A 152 -1.79 -9.54 28.02
C THR A 152 -1.59 -9.18 29.49
N ASP A 153 -2.26 -9.89 30.38
CA ASP A 153 -2.09 -9.74 31.81
C ASP A 153 -0.65 -10.01 32.25
N ALA A 154 -0.15 -9.20 33.18
CA ALA A 154 1.20 -9.32 33.73
C ALA A 154 1.43 -10.65 34.51
N GLU A 155 0.38 -11.43 34.76
CA GLU A 155 0.41 -12.70 35.50
C GLU A 155 1.23 -13.79 34.79
N ALA A 156 1.31 -13.80 33.46
CA ALA A 156 2.09 -14.80 32.70
C ALA A 156 3.60 -14.77 33.01
N VAL A 157 4.12 -13.67 33.58
CA VAL A 157 5.54 -13.55 33.96
C VAL A 157 5.89 -14.45 35.15
N GLN A 158 4.92 -14.84 35.98
CA GLN A 158 5.18 -15.66 37.18
C GLN A 158 5.36 -17.16 36.87
N GLU A 159 4.67 -17.68 35.86
CA GLU A 159 4.72 -19.12 35.52
C GLU A 159 5.80 -19.48 34.49
N LEU A 160 6.52 -18.50 33.94
CA LEU A 160 7.52 -18.68 32.87
C LEU A 160 6.96 -19.38 31.62
N THR A 161 5.64 -19.35 31.43
CA THR A 161 4.92 -19.95 30.31
C THR A 161 4.84 -18.97 29.14
N PRO A 162 4.61 -19.44 27.90
CA PRO A 162 4.40 -18.55 26.76
C PRO A 162 3.18 -17.64 27.00
N PRO A 163 3.26 -16.34 26.64
CA PRO A 163 2.15 -15.41 26.84
C PRO A 163 0.87 -15.84 26.12
N ALA A 164 -0.29 -15.57 26.72
CA ALA A 164 -1.59 -15.89 26.12
C ALA A 164 -1.78 -15.25 24.73
N PHE A 165 -1.27 -14.03 24.51
CA PHE A 165 -1.35 -13.37 23.20
C PHE A 165 -0.67 -14.17 22.09
N LEU A 166 0.37 -14.95 22.42
CA LEU A 166 1.13 -15.70 21.43
C LEU A 166 0.23 -16.70 20.71
N ALA A 167 -0.68 -17.36 21.44
CA ALA A 167 -1.65 -18.28 20.85
C ALA A 167 -2.62 -17.55 19.90
N THR A 168 -3.10 -16.36 20.30
CA THR A 168 -3.98 -15.53 19.48
C THR A 168 -3.31 -15.11 18.18
N VAL A 169 -2.09 -14.58 18.25
CA VAL A 169 -1.36 -14.11 17.07
C VAL A 169 -0.94 -15.28 16.17
N LEU A 170 -0.52 -16.42 16.72
CA LEU A 170 -0.23 -17.64 15.95
C LEU A 170 -1.48 -18.16 15.22
N SER A 171 -2.65 -18.08 15.84
CA SER A 171 -3.92 -18.42 15.20
C SER A 171 -4.21 -17.49 14.01
N GLN A 172 -4.01 -16.18 14.17
CA GLN A 172 -4.14 -15.22 13.07
C GLN A 172 -3.13 -15.49 11.95
N PHE A 173 -1.86 -15.76 12.29
CA PHE A 173 -0.82 -16.09 11.34
C PHE A 173 -1.19 -17.33 10.51
N SER A 174 -1.71 -18.37 11.16
CA SER A 174 -2.19 -19.56 10.46
C SER A 174 -3.31 -19.27 9.45
N LYS A 175 -4.21 -18.33 9.77
CA LYS A 175 -5.26 -17.88 8.85
C LYS A 175 -4.65 -17.17 7.64
N VAL A 176 -3.64 -16.32 7.83
CA VAL A 176 -2.93 -15.63 6.74
C VAL A 176 -2.26 -16.65 5.82
N CYS A 177 -1.57 -17.64 6.39
CA CYS A 177 -0.96 -18.73 5.63
C CYS A 177 -1.98 -19.53 4.81
N ARG A 178 -3.19 -19.78 5.34
CA ARG A 178 -4.24 -20.52 4.63
C ARG A 178 -4.93 -19.70 3.53
N VAL A 179 -5.00 -18.39 3.69
CA VAL A 179 -5.70 -17.48 2.78
C VAL A 179 -4.81 -17.02 1.63
N ARG A 180 -3.51 -17.34 1.65
CA ARG A 180 -2.58 -17.03 0.56
C ARG A 180 -3.16 -17.45 -0.81
N GLY A 181 -3.12 -16.53 -1.76
CA GLY A 181 -3.54 -16.81 -3.13
C GLY A 181 -2.52 -17.73 -3.83
N PRO A 182 -2.93 -18.50 -4.85
CA PRO A 182 -2.02 -19.34 -5.63
C PRO A 182 -1.01 -18.54 -6.46
N ARG A 183 -1.22 -17.24 -6.61
CA ARG A 183 -0.39 -16.32 -7.41
C ARG A 183 0.34 -15.25 -6.59
N THR A 184 0.10 -15.20 -5.28
CA THR A 184 0.74 -14.22 -4.41
C THR A 184 2.25 -14.37 -4.50
N ALA A 185 2.98 -13.27 -4.74
CA ALA A 185 4.42 -13.34 -4.89
C ALA A 185 5.10 -13.66 -3.55
N ASP A 186 6.20 -14.41 -3.59
CA ASP A 186 6.96 -14.77 -2.39
C ASP A 186 7.38 -13.55 -1.58
N VAL A 187 7.73 -12.45 -2.26
CA VAL A 187 8.12 -11.18 -1.63
C VAL A 187 7.00 -10.58 -0.78
N GLU A 188 5.74 -10.70 -1.22
CA GLU A 188 4.58 -10.15 -0.53
C GLU A 188 4.22 -11.00 0.69
N LEU A 189 4.33 -12.32 0.55
CA LEU A 189 4.19 -13.25 1.68
C LEU A 189 5.31 -13.05 2.71
N GLU A 190 6.56 -12.91 2.26
CA GLU A 190 7.70 -12.66 3.13
C GLU A 190 7.51 -11.38 3.95
N ARG A 191 7.00 -10.31 3.34
CA ARG A 191 6.67 -9.07 4.07
C ARG A 191 5.64 -9.31 5.17
N LEU A 192 4.50 -9.92 4.84
CA LEU A 192 3.44 -10.20 5.81
C LEU A 192 3.92 -11.13 6.93
N TYR A 193 4.65 -12.19 6.59
CA TYR A 193 5.19 -13.13 7.56
C TYR A 193 6.22 -12.47 8.46
N THR A 194 7.08 -11.62 7.89
CA THR A 194 8.05 -10.85 8.67
C THR A 194 7.36 -9.93 9.66
N VAL A 195 6.32 -9.20 9.25
CA VAL A 195 5.54 -8.33 10.17
C VAL A 195 5.00 -9.14 11.35
N MET A 196 4.38 -10.29 11.10
CA MET A 196 3.78 -11.09 12.15
C MET A 196 4.83 -11.76 13.06
N LEU A 197 5.81 -12.44 12.48
CA LEU A 197 6.83 -13.20 13.24
C LEU A 197 7.77 -12.27 14.01
N SER A 198 8.18 -11.14 13.42
CA SER A 198 8.98 -10.14 14.13
C SER A 198 8.20 -9.47 15.26
N GLY A 199 6.91 -9.17 15.04
CA GLY A 199 6.03 -8.64 16.07
C GLY A 199 5.91 -9.58 17.27
N MET A 200 5.65 -10.87 17.01
CA MET A 200 5.61 -11.91 18.06
C MET A 200 6.94 -12.04 18.81
N ALA A 201 8.06 -12.15 18.08
CA ALA A 201 9.38 -12.33 18.66
C ALA A 201 9.82 -11.11 19.48
N SER A 202 9.57 -9.89 18.99
CA SER A 202 9.87 -8.65 19.72
C SER A 202 9.08 -8.56 21.01
N ALA A 203 7.77 -8.82 20.96
CA ALA A 203 6.91 -8.77 22.14
C ALA A 203 7.36 -9.78 23.21
N CYS A 204 7.61 -11.04 22.82
CA CYS A 204 8.14 -12.04 23.76
C CYS A 204 9.54 -11.66 24.29
N GLY A 205 10.40 -11.09 23.44
CA GLY A 205 11.74 -10.62 23.83
C GLY A 205 11.69 -9.49 24.86
N GLU A 206 10.78 -8.54 24.70
CA GLU A 206 10.54 -7.45 25.66
C GLU A 206 10.03 -7.98 27.00
N THR A 207 9.12 -8.97 27.00
CA THR A 207 8.70 -9.64 28.24
C THR A 207 9.89 -10.34 28.92
N ALA A 208 10.72 -11.05 28.15
CA ALA A 208 11.92 -11.71 28.69
C ALA A 208 12.92 -10.71 29.30
N ALA A 209 13.06 -9.53 28.70
CA ALA A 209 13.94 -8.48 29.21
C ALA A 209 13.50 -7.92 30.58
N ARG A 210 12.20 -8.01 30.92
CA ARG A 210 11.66 -7.60 32.22
C ARG A 210 11.95 -8.61 33.34
N ILE A 211 12.24 -9.86 33.01
CA ILE A 211 12.61 -10.89 33.98
C ILE A 211 14.05 -10.62 34.44
N THR A 212 14.29 -10.46 35.73
CA THR A 212 15.60 -10.12 36.30
C THR A 212 16.51 -11.34 36.44
N ASP A 213 15.98 -12.47 36.92
CA ASP A 213 16.73 -13.71 37.06
C ASP A 213 17.09 -14.31 35.70
N THR A 214 18.37 -14.55 35.49
CA THR A 214 18.93 -15.13 34.26
C THR A 214 18.38 -16.53 33.99
N ARG A 215 18.23 -17.37 35.02
CA ARG A 215 17.72 -18.74 34.85
C ARG A 215 16.26 -18.72 34.41
N GLN A 216 15.44 -17.94 35.10
CA GLN A 216 14.02 -17.75 34.75
C GLN A 216 13.84 -17.18 33.34
N ARG A 217 14.66 -16.17 32.97
CA ARG A 217 14.64 -15.58 31.62
C ARG A 217 14.95 -16.63 30.55
N THR A 218 15.96 -17.47 30.75
CA THR A 218 16.31 -18.54 29.81
C THR A 218 15.19 -19.58 29.70
N ILE A 219 14.58 -19.99 30.82
CA ILE A 219 13.45 -20.94 30.80
C ILE A 219 12.28 -20.37 30.00
N TYR A 220 11.89 -19.12 30.27
CA TYR A 220 10.83 -18.44 29.53
C TYR A 220 11.16 -18.34 28.02
N GLN A 221 12.41 -18.01 27.67
CA GLN A 221 12.88 -17.96 26.28
C GLN A 221 12.73 -19.31 25.56
N ILE A 222 13.16 -20.39 26.21
CA ILE A 222 13.02 -21.74 25.67
C ILE A 222 11.54 -22.08 25.47
N ASN A 223 10.68 -21.76 26.44
CA ASN A 223 9.26 -22.09 26.39
C ASN A 223 8.55 -21.39 25.23
N TYR A 224 8.68 -20.07 25.08
CA TYR A 224 8.00 -19.38 23.99
C TYR A 224 8.57 -19.74 22.61
N MET A 225 9.90 -19.95 22.49
CA MET A 225 10.52 -20.38 21.23
C MET A 225 10.09 -21.80 20.83
N THR A 226 9.95 -22.70 21.80
CA THR A 226 9.45 -24.06 21.57
C THR A 226 7.99 -24.03 21.13
N ALA A 227 7.15 -23.20 21.78
CA ALA A 227 5.76 -23.01 21.37
C ALA A 227 5.66 -22.48 19.94
N LEU A 228 6.43 -21.43 19.61
CA LEU A 228 6.46 -20.83 18.28
C LEU A 228 6.92 -21.83 17.22
N ARG A 229 8.03 -22.57 17.46
CA ARG A 229 8.49 -23.64 16.58
C ARG A 229 7.42 -24.71 16.37
N SER A 230 6.79 -25.18 17.44
CA SER A 230 5.77 -26.23 17.36
C SER A 230 4.56 -25.80 16.52
N ALA A 231 4.16 -24.53 16.62
CA ALA A 231 3.08 -23.97 15.83
C ALA A 231 3.46 -23.86 14.35
N LEU A 232 4.66 -23.37 14.04
CA LEU A 232 5.14 -23.24 12.66
C LEU A 232 5.25 -24.60 11.96
N VAL A 233 5.76 -25.63 12.63
CA VAL A 233 5.84 -26.98 12.06
C VAL A 233 4.45 -27.51 11.70
N LYS A 234 3.44 -27.29 12.55
CA LYS A 234 2.04 -27.68 12.29
C LYS A 234 1.40 -26.94 11.12
N MET A 235 1.93 -25.79 10.72
CA MET A 235 1.40 -25.00 9.59
C MET A 235 2.00 -25.41 8.24
N ILE A 236 3.10 -26.17 8.25
CA ILE A 236 3.79 -26.66 7.06
C ILE A 236 3.41 -28.12 6.74
N ALA A 237 3.03 -28.89 7.77
CA ALA A 237 2.51 -30.25 7.64
C ALA A 237 1.06 -30.27 7.15
#